data_AF-A0A383AET8-F1
#
_entry.id   AF-A0A383AET8-F1
#
_cell.length_a   1.000
_cell.length_b   1.000
_cell.length_c   1.000
_cell.angle_alpha   90.00
_cell.angle_beta   90.00
_cell.angle_gamma   90.00
#
_symmetry.space_group_name_H-M   'P 1'
#
loop_
_entity.id
_entity.type
_entity.pdbx_description
1 polymer ?
#
loop_
_entity_poly.entity_id
_entity_poly.type
_entity_poly.pdbx_seq_one_letter_code
_entity_poly.pdbx_strand_id
1 'polypeptide(L)'
;MNRESQNISNNSQNNKIIIRGAREHNLKNIDIEIPRNKLVVITGLSGSGKSSLAFDTIYAEGQRRYVESLSAYARQFLGLMEKPDVDYIEGLSPAISIEQKTSSRNPRSTVGTITEIYDYLRLLYARIGQQHCH
;
A
#
# COMPACT_ATOMS: atom_id res chain seq x y z
N MET A 1 11.23 16.47 49.18
CA MET A 1 10.69 15.22 49.74
C MET A 1 9.32 14.98 49.10
N ASN A 2 9.29 14.04 48.14
CA ASN A 2 8.17 13.28 47.57
C ASN A 2 7.01 14.04 46.87
N ARG A 3 6.90 13.87 45.53
CA ARG A 3 6.03 12.89 44.80
C ARG A 3 4.56 13.32 44.93
N GLU A 4 3.84 13.61 43.84
CA GLU A 4 3.45 12.63 42.83
C GLU A 4 3.20 13.26 41.46
N SER A 5 3.95 12.78 40.48
CA SER A 5 3.57 12.78 39.06
C SER A 5 2.51 11.71 38.86
N GLN A 6 1.27 12.08 38.53
CA GLN A 6 0.28 11.14 38.04
C GLN A 6 0.15 11.27 36.51
N ASN A 7 0.63 10.22 35.85
CA ASN A 7 0.58 9.97 34.42
C ASN A 7 -0.86 9.98 33.90
N ILE A 8 -1.13 10.82 32.89
CA ILE A 8 -2.26 10.62 31.99
C ILE A 8 -1.79 9.67 30.88
N SER A 9 -1.84 8.38 31.16
CA SER A 9 -1.90 7.34 30.15
C SER A 9 -3.27 7.40 29.47
N ASN A 10 -3.33 7.65 28.15
CA ASN A 10 -4.37 7.14 27.22
C ASN A 10 -4.20 7.71 25.79
N ASN A 11 -3.31 7.11 24.99
CA ASN A 11 -3.65 6.37 23.75
C ASN A 11 -2.34 5.88 23.12
N SER A 12 -1.95 4.63 23.36
CA SER A 12 -0.85 4.00 22.62
C SER A 12 -1.38 3.61 21.23
N GLN A 13 -1.74 4.61 20.43
CA GLN A 13 -1.81 4.42 19.00
C GLN A 13 -0.37 4.18 18.59
N ASN A 14 -0.04 2.95 18.21
CA ASN A 14 1.29 2.57 17.76
C ASN A 14 1.57 3.37 16.48
N ASN A 15 2.10 4.60 16.66
CA ASN A 15 2.16 5.65 15.64
C ASN A 15 3.39 5.46 14.75
N LYS A 16 3.86 4.22 14.67
CA LYS A 16 5.05 3.79 13.94
C LYS A 16 4.75 2.46 13.26
N ILE A 17 5.34 2.28 12.09
CA ILE A 17 5.49 1.00 11.42
C ILE A 17 6.86 0.50 11.85
N ILE A 18 6.89 -0.65 12.50
CA ILE A 18 8.13 -1.26 13.01
C ILE A 18 8.47 -2.42 12.10
N ILE A 19 9.69 -2.43 11.58
CA ILE A 19 10.21 -3.47 10.70
C ILE A 19 11.47 -4.00 11.37
N ARG A 20 11.55 -5.31 11.59
CA ARG A 20 12.71 -5.99 12.16
C ARG A 20 13.21 -7.09 11.25
N GLY A 21 14.52 -7.14 11.06
CA GLY A 21 15.22 -8.18 10.32
C GLY A 21 14.81 -8.26 8.85
N ALA A 22 14.66 -7.13 8.15
CA ALA A 22 14.37 -7.15 6.72
C ALA A 22 15.60 -7.59 5.90
N ARG A 23 15.43 -8.64 5.10
CA ARG A 23 16.48 -9.32 4.32
C ARG A 23 16.13 -9.51 2.85
N GLU A 24 15.02 -8.94 2.40
CA GLU A 24 14.58 -9.04 1.01
C GLU A 24 15.67 -8.53 0.04
N HIS A 25 16.00 -9.34 -0.97
CA HIS A 25 17.08 -9.08 -1.92
C HIS A 25 18.46 -8.79 -1.29
N ASN A 26 18.90 -7.52 -1.30
CA ASN A 26 20.21 -7.10 -0.82
C ASN A 26 20.15 -6.37 0.53
N LEU A 27 19.00 -6.41 1.22
CA LEU A 27 18.86 -5.87 2.56
C LEU A 27 19.67 -6.70 3.56
N LYS A 28 20.42 -6.02 4.43
CA LYS A 28 21.37 -6.65 5.36
C LYS A 28 20.79 -6.79 6.77
N ASN A 29 19.67 -7.48 6.88
CA ASN A 29 18.97 -7.72 8.17
C ASN A 29 18.72 -6.40 8.93
N ILE A 30 18.02 -5.47 8.26
CA ILE A 30 17.87 -4.11 8.78
C ILE A 30 16.63 -3.97 9.66
N ASP A 31 16.76 -3.15 10.69
CA ASP A 31 15.68 -2.75 11.60
C ASP A 31 15.35 -1.27 11.40
N ILE A 32 14.09 -0.96 11.11
CA ILE A 32 13.64 0.41 10.83
C ILE A 32 12.30 0.69 11.52
N GLU A 33 12.17 1.90 12.04
CA GLU A 33 10.90 2.45 12.52
C GLU A 33 10.49 3.63 11.63
N ILE A 34 9.32 3.52 11.00
CA ILE A 34 8.75 4.54 10.12
C ILE A 34 7.58 5.22 10.83
N PRO A 35 7.54 6.55 10.98
CA PRO A 35 6.40 7.22 11.60
C PRO A 35 5.14 7.08 10.73
N ARG A 36 4.01 6.71 11.33
CA ARG A 36 2.70 6.64 10.66
C ARG A 36 2.14 8.04 10.43
N ASN A 37 1.22 8.13 9.47
CA ASN A 37 0.50 9.36 9.13
C ASN A 37 1.41 10.54 8.77
N LYS A 38 2.58 10.24 8.19
CA LYS A 38 3.54 11.21 7.70
C LYS A 38 3.94 10.87 6.27
N LEU A 39 4.29 11.90 5.50
CA LEU A 39 5.00 11.72 4.25
C LEU A 39 6.45 11.33 4.57
N VAL A 40 6.79 10.07 4.34
CA VAL A 40 8.14 9.55 4.55
C VAL A 40 8.79 9.30 3.20
N VAL A 41 10.02 9.80 3.04
CA VAL A 41 10.79 9.63 1.81
C VAL A 41 11.98 8.73 2.11
N ILE A 42 12.12 7.64 1.34
CA ILE A 42 13.27 6.75 1.40
C ILE A 42 14.26 7.18 0.30
N THR A 43 15.47 7.56 0.68
CA THR A 43 16.49 8.08 -0.23
C THR A 43 17.76 7.21 -0.20
N GLY A 44 18.63 7.39 -1.21
CA GLY A 44 19.90 6.66 -1.31
C GLY A 44 20.32 6.35 -2.75
N LEU A 45 21.60 6.01 -2.94
CA LEU A 45 22.20 5.68 -4.24
C LEU A 45 21.48 4.51 -4.94
N SER A 46 21.45 4.48 -6.28
CA SER A 46 20.86 3.36 -7.02
C SER A 46 21.40 2.01 -6.54
N GLY A 47 20.52 1.01 -6.41
CA GLY A 47 20.87 -0.31 -5.87
C GLY A 47 21.00 -0.41 -4.34
N SER A 48 20.82 0.67 -3.56
CA SER A 48 20.93 0.61 -2.08
C SER A 48 19.82 -0.17 -1.35
N GLY A 49 18.89 -0.83 -2.05
CA GLY A 49 17.78 -1.57 -1.43
C GLY A 49 16.52 -0.75 -1.13
N LYS A 50 16.37 0.47 -1.67
CA LYS A 50 15.16 1.31 -1.46
C LYS A 50 13.90 0.63 -1.96
N SER A 51 13.93 0.13 -3.19
CA SER A 51 12.79 -0.58 -3.80
C SER A 51 12.51 -1.88 -3.07
N SER A 52 13.57 -2.61 -2.67
CA SER A 52 13.47 -3.82 -1.87
C SER A 52 12.75 -3.59 -0.54
N LEU A 53 13.08 -2.50 0.15
CA LEU A 53 12.40 -2.13 1.39
C LEU A 53 10.96 -1.65 1.12
N ALA A 54 10.75 -0.75 0.16
CA ALA A 54 9.46 -0.10 -0.06
C ALA A 54 8.42 -1.02 -0.71
N PHE A 55 8.79 -1.66 -1.82
CA PHE A 55 7.89 -2.45 -2.66
C PHE A 55 7.93 -3.93 -2.25
N ASP A 56 9.13 -4.51 -2.23
CA ASP A 56 9.26 -5.95 -2.06
C ASP A 56 9.06 -6.39 -0.61
N THR A 57 9.27 -5.51 0.38
CA THR A 57 9.04 -5.79 1.81
C THR A 57 7.74 -5.15 2.33
N ILE A 58 7.68 -3.82 2.40
CA ILE A 58 6.58 -3.09 3.07
C ILE A 58 5.26 -3.25 2.31
N TYR A 59 5.26 -2.97 1.01
CA TYR A 59 4.06 -3.10 0.20
C TYR A 59 3.60 -4.57 0.09
N ALA A 60 4.52 -5.50 -0.16
CA ALA A 60 4.20 -6.93 -0.22
C ALA A 60 3.53 -7.44 1.05
N GLU A 61 4.08 -7.15 2.24
CA GLU A 61 3.43 -7.52 3.52
C GLU A 61 2.09 -6.81 3.71
N GLY A 62 1.99 -5.53 3.34
CA GLY A 62 0.76 -4.76 3.50
C GLY A 62 -0.38 -5.29 2.64
N GLN A 63 -0.08 -5.69 1.41
CA GLN A 63 -1.02 -6.33 0.50
C GLN A 63 -1.39 -7.75 0.99
N ARG A 64 -0.40 -8.55 1.41
CA ARG A 64 -0.62 -9.91 1.93
C ARG A 64 -1.58 -9.92 3.12
N ARG A 65 -1.32 -9.08 4.13
CA ARG A 65 -2.18 -8.96 5.33
C ARG A 65 -3.59 -8.49 5.01
N TYR A 66 -3.73 -7.59 4.04
CA TYR A 66 -5.04 -7.13 3.60
C TYR A 66 -5.85 -8.29 2.99
N VAL A 67 -5.23 -9.08 2.09
CA VAL A 67 -5.89 -10.24 1.48
C VAL A 67 -6.19 -11.35 2.51
N GLU A 68 -5.34 -11.53 3.53
CA GLU A 68 -5.61 -12.44 4.67
C GLU A 68 -6.90 -12.11 5.41
N SER A 69 -7.24 -10.83 5.51
CA SER A 69 -8.48 -10.37 6.14
C SER A 69 -9.74 -10.58 5.29
N LEU A 70 -9.60 -10.99 4.02
CA LEU A 70 -10.72 -11.24 3.11
C LEU A 70 -11.30 -12.66 3.31
N SER A 71 -12.24 -13.04 2.44
CA SER A 71 -12.95 -14.30 2.48
C SER A 71 -12.00 -15.51 2.52
N ALA A 72 -12.46 -16.63 3.09
CA ALA A 72 -11.69 -17.88 3.11
C ALA A 72 -11.26 -18.33 1.70
N TYR A 73 -12.04 -18.00 0.68
CA TYR A 73 -11.71 -18.24 -0.73
C TYR A 73 -10.55 -17.37 -1.22
N ALA A 74 -10.52 -16.08 -0.87
CA ALA A 74 -9.41 -15.20 -1.23
C ALA A 74 -8.07 -15.69 -0.65
N ARG A 75 -8.09 -16.34 0.51
CA ARG A 75 -6.89 -16.91 1.13
C ARG A 75 -6.28 -18.07 0.35
N GLN A 76 -7.04 -18.76 -0.51
CA GLN A 76 -6.49 -19.79 -1.38
C GLN A 76 -5.46 -19.20 -2.37
N PHE A 77 -5.63 -17.93 -2.76
CA PHE A 77 -4.71 -17.22 -3.65
C PHE A 77 -3.50 -16.61 -2.94
N LEU A 78 -3.51 -16.52 -1.60
CA LEU A 78 -2.36 -16.05 -0.81
C LEU A 78 -1.16 -16.99 -0.88
N GLY A 79 -1.39 -18.30 -1.02
CA GLY A 79 -0.31 -19.27 -1.18
C GLY A 79 0.53 -19.05 -2.44
N LEU A 80 0.05 -18.25 -3.39
CA LEU A 80 0.81 -17.82 -4.57
C LEU A 80 1.59 -16.52 -4.34
N MET A 81 1.34 -15.78 -3.26
CA MET A 81 2.07 -14.55 -2.95
C MET A 81 3.30 -14.90 -2.13
N GLU A 82 4.47 -14.60 -2.66
CA GLU A 82 5.74 -14.81 -1.97
C GLU A 82 5.78 -13.94 -0.70
N LYS A 83 6.00 -14.59 0.46
CA LYS A 83 6.15 -13.88 1.73
C LYS A 83 7.56 -13.29 1.76
N PRO A 84 7.73 -11.98 1.96
CA PRO A 84 9.06 -11.39 1.98
C PRO A 84 9.86 -11.87 3.20
N ASP A 85 11.19 -11.90 3.04
CA ASP A 85 12.10 -12.31 4.09
C ASP A 85 12.27 -11.20 5.13
N VAL A 86 11.43 -11.26 6.16
CA VAL A 86 11.42 -10.34 7.31
C VAL A 86 10.99 -11.08 8.58
N ASP A 87 11.65 -10.77 9.70
CA ASP A 87 11.33 -11.41 10.98
C ASP A 87 10.01 -10.91 11.55
N TYR A 88 9.81 -9.59 11.52
CA TYR A 88 8.65 -8.98 12.15
C TYR A 88 8.30 -7.63 11.51
N ILE A 89 7.00 -7.42 11.24
CA ILE A 89 6.46 -6.11 10.88
C ILE A 89 5.21 -5.82 11.71
N GLU A 90 5.12 -4.64 12.30
CA GLU A 90 3.97 -4.17 13.08
C GLU A 90 3.49 -2.80 12.59
N GLY A 91 2.23 -2.46 12.88
CA GLY A 91 1.67 -1.14 12.60
C GLY A 91 1.41 -0.87 11.12
N LEU A 92 1.45 -1.90 10.27
CA LEU A 92 1.26 -1.77 8.83
C LEU A 92 -0.23 -1.69 8.48
N SER A 93 -0.62 -0.63 7.75
CA SER A 93 -1.94 -0.51 7.13
C SER A 93 -2.01 -1.35 5.84
N PRO A 94 -3.21 -1.64 5.31
CA PRO A 94 -3.35 -2.07 3.91
C PRO A 94 -2.57 -1.12 2.99
N ALA A 95 -1.71 -1.68 2.16
CA ALA A 95 -0.77 -0.93 1.33
C ALA A 95 -1.23 -0.91 -0.13
N ILE A 96 -1.00 0.22 -0.80
CA ILE A 96 -1.24 0.41 -2.24
C ILE A 96 0.08 0.93 -2.83
N SER A 97 0.61 0.26 -3.84
CA SER A 97 1.75 0.77 -4.60
C SER A 97 1.26 1.60 -5.77
N ILE A 98 1.90 2.76 -5.96
CA ILE A 98 1.72 3.59 -7.15
C ILE A 98 3.07 3.63 -7.84
N GLU A 99 3.23 2.77 -8.83
CA GLU A 99 4.45 2.64 -9.62
C GLU A 99 4.24 3.25 -11.00
N GLN A 100 5.32 3.74 -11.61
CA GLN A 100 5.33 4.08 -13.03
C GLN A 100 5.42 2.80 -13.89
N LYS A 101 4.47 1.88 -13.72
CA LYS A 101 4.29 0.78 -14.68
C LYS A 101 3.63 1.36 -15.92
N THR A 102 4.22 1.08 -17.08
CA THR A 102 3.68 1.52 -18.37
C THR A 102 2.23 1.08 -18.49
N SER A 103 1.32 2.04 -18.63
CA SER A 103 -0.10 1.76 -18.88
C SER A 103 -0.20 0.82 -20.07
N SER A 104 -0.92 -0.31 -19.92
CA SER A 104 -1.09 -1.26 -21.02
C SER A 104 -1.63 -0.51 -22.24
N ARG A 105 -0.93 -0.65 -23.37
CA ARG A 105 -1.32 0.03 -24.62
C ARG A 105 -2.50 -0.71 -25.24
N ASN A 106 -3.68 -0.49 -24.71
CA ASN A 106 -4.92 -0.88 -25.35
C ASN A 106 -5.46 0.32 -26.13
N PRO A 107 -5.63 0.24 -27.47
CA PRO A 107 -6.16 1.33 -28.28
C PRO A 107 -7.54 1.85 -27.85
N ARG A 108 -8.31 1.06 -27.07
CA ARG A 108 -9.61 1.46 -26.52
C ARG A 108 -9.52 2.10 -25.13
N SER A 109 -8.33 2.15 -24.54
CA SER A 109 -8.11 2.78 -23.24
C SER A 109 -7.78 4.25 -23.42
N THR A 110 -8.57 5.11 -22.78
CA THR A 110 -8.39 6.56 -22.75
C THR A 110 -8.33 7.04 -21.31
N VAL A 111 -7.95 8.31 -21.09
CA VAL A 111 -8.00 8.91 -19.75
C VAL A 111 -9.40 8.79 -19.13
N GLY A 112 -10.45 8.94 -19.95
CA GLY A 112 -11.84 8.82 -19.49
C GLY A 112 -12.22 7.42 -19.02
N THR A 113 -11.65 6.36 -19.61
CA THR A 113 -11.92 4.98 -19.17
C THR A 113 -11.08 4.59 -17.96
N ILE A 114 -9.84 5.06 -17.86
CA ILE A 114 -8.94 4.76 -16.72
C ILE A 114 -9.44 5.44 -15.43
N THR A 115 -10.01 6.64 -15.55
CA THR A 115 -10.56 7.40 -14.43
C THR A 115 -12.03 7.09 -14.15
N GLU A 116 -12.63 6.16 -14.91
CA GLU A 116 -14.07 5.82 -14.88
C GLU A 116 -15.03 6.99 -15.21
N ILE A 117 -14.52 8.20 -15.50
CA ILE A 117 -15.32 9.38 -15.87
C ILE A 117 -16.22 9.08 -17.07
N TYR A 118 -15.72 8.30 -18.03
CA TYR A 118 -16.51 7.92 -19.21
C TYR A 118 -17.77 7.13 -18.84
N ASP A 119 -17.73 6.29 -17.80
CA ASP A 119 -18.88 5.51 -17.36
C ASP A 119 -19.95 6.42 -16.72
N TYR A 120 -19.52 7.43 -15.95
CA TYR A 120 -20.42 8.47 -15.45
C TYR A 120 -21.04 9.28 -16.59
N LEU A 121 -20.24 9.65 -17.61
CA LEU A 121 -20.75 10.36 -18.78
C LEU A 121 -21.77 9.51 -19.56
N ARG A 122 -21.54 8.21 -19.71
CA ARG A 122 -22.51 7.29 -20.35
C ARG A 122 -23.83 7.28 -19.60
N LEU A 123 -23.80 7.16 -18.27
CA LEU A 123 -25.01 7.21 -17.45
C LEU A 123 -25.71 8.57 -17.53
N LEU A 124 -24.94 9.66 -17.57
CA LEU A 124 -25.47 11.01 -17.72
C LEU A 124 -26.20 11.17 -19.06
N TYR A 125 -25.53 10.92 -20.19
CA TYR A 125 -26.12 11.07 -21.51
C TYR A 125 -27.26 10.09 -21.77
N ALA A 126 -27.23 8.88 -21.21
CA ALA A 126 -28.37 7.97 -21.30
C ALA A 126 -29.62 8.49 -20.58
N ARG A 127 -29.46 9.29 -19.53
CA ARG A 127 -30.59 9.83 -18.73
C ARG A 127 -31.12 11.17 -19.25
N ILE A 128 -30.25 12.06 -19.73
CA ILE A 128 -30.63 13.43 -20.11
C ILE A 128 -30.37 13.77 -21.58
N GLY A 129 -29.71 12.89 -22.33
CA GLY A 129 -29.38 13.11 -23.73
C GLY A 129 -30.63 13.10 -24.61
N GLN A 130 -30.85 14.18 -25.35
CA GLN A 130 -31.85 14.22 -26.40
C GLN A 130 -31.30 13.55 -27.66
N GLN A 131 -32.05 12.59 -28.18
CA GLN A 131 -31.68 11.87 -29.40
C GLN A 131 -32.09 12.68 -30.63
N HIS A 132 -31.20 12.80 -31.60
CA HIS A 132 -31.46 13.49 -32.86
C HIS A 132 -31.34 12.49 -34.01
N CYS A 133 -32.36 12.44 -34.88
CA CYS A 133 -32.29 11.75 -36.18
C CYS A 133 -32.09 12.81 -37.27
N HIS A 134 -31.27 12.48 -38.27
CA HIS A 134 -31.06 13.30 -39.46
C HIS A 134 -31.86 12.76 -40.65
#